data_AF-A0A954J673-F1
#
_entry.id   AF-A0A954J673-F1
#
_cell.length_a   1.000
_cell.length_b   1.000
_cell.length_c   1.000
_cell.angle_alpha   90.00
_cell.angle_beta   90.00
_cell.angle_gamma   90.00
#
_symmetry.space_group_name_H-M   'P 1'
#
loop_
_entity.id
_entity.type
_entity.pdbx_description
1 polymer ?
#
loop_
_entity_poly.entity_id
_entity_poly.type
_entity_poly.pdbx_seq_one_letter_code
_entity_poly.pdbx_strand_id
1 'polypeptide(L)'
;MVHVKNLPSALKPIALQIEAIARDAGLDFFEVVFQGYDARDVNALAAYSGFPVRYASWRFGMEYERLEKGYSWGLSKIYELVINNDPTYAYLVRSNSLLEQKLVIAHVFGHADFFKHNVWFSATERKMVDLMESHAMRVRRYIEAVGQEEVERFLDIAMALDNLTDPFLPLRELRAGKPKRTGGNQSERARAAFEAVSGGAVRRATEPKKYDGPSKPPTFDILGFLAEAADLEPWQRDIVRIVRAEAYYFMPQRMTKIMNEGWASFWHSRIMTRAVAGPDEIIDFADCHSGATMASPGQLNPYKMGIELFRHAERSGKDLFHMRAVHNDTSFIDAVIDEEFAERHGLYVYGKNQRTGRVEVVDRDWTKVKNQLLTNLTWGGLPQIELVDADHEGRGELYLRHRHDGRDLQLDAAAKTLEQVRELWKRPVNLLTQEEGQGRLLCADEDGVQVYETDEDGSVPARDEDDDDARRAS
;
A
#
# COMPACT_ATOMS: atom_id res chain seq x y z
N MET A 1 -23.49 -4.85 -18.38
CA MET A 1 -23.50 -6.10 -19.17
C MET A 1 -22.12 -6.70 -19.02
N VAL A 2 -21.96 -7.96 -18.63
CA VAL A 2 -20.61 -8.56 -18.56
C VAL A 2 -20.03 -8.69 -19.97
N HIS A 3 -18.97 -7.94 -20.26
CA HIS A 3 -18.18 -8.14 -21.47
C HIS A 3 -17.13 -9.23 -21.22
N VAL A 4 -17.21 -10.28 -22.02
CA VAL A 4 -16.35 -11.46 -21.88
C VAL A 4 -15.39 -11.54 -23.07
N LYS A 5 -14.11 -11.23 -22.82
CA LYS A 5 -13.04 -11.35 -23.81
C LYS A 5 -12.14 -12.52 -23.42
N ASN A 6 -11.86 -13.44 -24.35
CA ASN A 6 -10.93 -14.56 -24.14
C ASN A 6 -11.27 -15.57 -23.01
N LEU A 7 -12.53 -15.67 -22.56
CA LEU A 7 -12.98 -16.81 -21.74
C LEU A 7 -13.60 -17.92 -22.59
N PRO A 8 -13.47 -19.19 -22.17
CA PRO A 8 -14.25 -20.30 -22.71
C PRO A 8 -15.75 -19.96 -22.78
N SER A 9 -16.40 -20.30 -23.89
CA SER A 9 -17.82 -20.00 -24.13
C SER A 9 -18.75 -20.53 -23.02
N ALA A 10 -18.37 -21.64 -22.38
CA ALA A 10 -19.09 -22.25 -21.27
C ALA A 10 -19.14 -21.40 -19.98
N LEU A 11 -18.16 -20.51 -19.76
CA LEU A 11 -18.13 -19.66 -18.55
C LEU A 11 -19.02 -18.42 -18.66
N LYS A 12 -19.38 -17.99 -19.88
CA LYS A 12 -20.27 -16.85 -20.10
C LYS A 12 -21.63 -16.97 -19.40
N PRO A 13 -22.41 -18.05 -19.60
CA PRO A 13 -23.70 -18.19 -18.93
C PRO A 13 -23.54 -18.27 -17.40
N ILE A 14 -22.48 -18.93 -16.92
CA ILE A 14 -22.18 -19.02 -15.47
C ILE A 14 -21.91 -17.62 -14.90
N ALA A 15 -21.08 -16.81 -15.55
CA ALA A 15 -20.78 -15.46 -15.09
C ALA A 15 -22.03 -14.58 -15.04
N LEU A 16 -22.92 -14.66 -16.04
CA LEU A 16 -24.19 -13.94 -16.04
C LEU A 16 -25.15 -14.41 -14.95
N GLN A 17 -25.21 -15.73 -14.69
CA GLN A 17 -25.99 -16.28 -13.59
C GLN A 17 -25.48 -15.78 -12.23
N ILE A 18 -24.16 -15.83 -12.01
CA ILE A 18 -23.54 -15.34 -10.78
C ILE A 18 -23.75 -13.83 -10.63
N GLU A 19 -23.63 -13.06 -11.72
CA GLU A 19 -23.91 -11.61 -11.70
C GLU A 19 -25.34 -11.34 -11.24
N ALA A 20 -26.32 -12.05 -11.79
CA ALA A 20 -27.73 -11.89 -11.42
C ALA A 20 -27.95 -12.19 -9.92
N ILE A 21 -27.39 -13.29 -9.42
CA ILE A 21 -27.46 -13.65 -8.00
C ILE A 21 -26.79 -12.58 -7.11
N ALA A 22 -25.64 -12.06 -7.53
CA ALA A 22 -24.93 -11.02 -6.81
C ALA A 22 -25.76 -9.73 -6.72
N ARG A 23 -26.42 -9.33 -7.81
CA ARG A 23 -27.32 -8.15 -7.83
C ARG A 23 -28.57 -8.37 -7.00
N ASP A 24 -29.19 -9.55 -7.06
CA ASP A 24 -30.36 -9.90 -6.25
C ASP A 24 -30.03 -9.91 -4.74
N ALA A 25 -28.78 -10.24 -4.40
CA ALA A 25 -28.24 -10.14 -3.05
C ALA A 25 -27.98 -8.70 -2.56
N GLY A 26 -28.14 -7.69 -3.43
CA GLY A 26 -27.95 -6.27 -3.13
C GLY A 26 -26.54 -5.74 -3.41
N LEU A 27 -25.69 -6.51 -4.10
CA LEU A 27 -24.37 -6.02 -4.54
C LEU A 27 -24.51 -5.07 -5.74
N ASP A 28 -23.78 -3.97 -5.70
CA ASP A 28 -23.70 -2.99 -6.76
C ASP A 28 -22.24 -2.72 -7.13
N PHE A 29 -21.93 -2.88 -8.41
CA PHE A 29 -20.57 -2.85 -8.93
C PHE A 29 -20.53 -2.22 -10.32
N PHE A 30 -19.34 -1.77 -10.74
CA PHE A 30 -19.10 -1.37 -12.13
C PHE A 30 -19.24 -2.55 -13.06
N GLU A 31 -19.27 -2.29 -14.36
CA GLU A 31 -19.20 -3.40 -15.30
C GLU A 31 -17.93 -4.23 -15.08
N VAL A 32 -18.07 -5.56 -14.95
CA VAL A 32 -16.94 -6.47 -14.77
C VAL A 32 -16.59 -7.13 -16.10
N VAL A 33 -15.34 -6.95 -16.52
CA VAL A 33 -14.76 -7.53 -17.73
C VAL A 33 -13.82 -8.65 -17.34
N PHE A 34 -14.28 -9.89 -17.53
CA PHE A 34 -13.47 -11.08 -17.27
C PHE A 34 -12.61 -11.44 -18.47
N GLN A 35 -11.34 -11.76 -18.21
CA GLN A 35 -10.37 -12.16 -19.22
C GLN A 35 -9.61 -13.43 -18.81
N GLY A 36 -9.67 -14.48 -19.63
CA GLY A 36 -8.99 -15.75 -19.38
C GLY A 36 -7.56 -15.76 -19.93
N TYR A 37 -6.59 -16.02 -19.06
CA TYR A 37 -5.16 -16.05 -19.35
C TYR A 37 -4.49 -17.33 -18.85
N ASP A 38 -3.35 -17.70 -19.43
CA ASP A 38 -2.53 -18.79 -18.90
C ASP A 38 -1.82 -18.32 -17.63
N ALA A 39 -1.42 -19.25 -16.75
CA ALA A 39 -0.78 -18.90 -15.46
C ALA A 39 0.46 -18.01 -15.64
N ARG A 40 1.24 -18.23 -16.70
CA ARG A 40 2.39 -17.42 -17.05
C ARG A 40 2.02 -15.95 -17.32
N ASP A 41 0.95 -15.74 -18.08
CA ASP A 41 0.48 -14.39 -18.43
C ASP A 41 -0.10 -13.67 -17.21
N VAL A 42 -0.81 -14.40 -16.33
CA VAL A 42 -1.30 -13.84 -15.07
C VAL A 42 -0.14 -13.46 -14.15
N ASN A 43 0.92 -14.25 -14.07
CA ASN A 43 2.13 -13.88 -13.33
C ASN A 43 2.81 -12.64 -13.93
N ALA A 44 2.85 -12.50 -15.25
CA ALA A 44 3.37 -11.30 -15.91
C ALA A 44 2.52 -10.05 -15.61
N LEU A 45 1.20 -10.18 -15.68
CA LEU A 45 0.27 -9.11 -15.29
C LEU A 45 0.45 -8.74 -13.82
N ALA A 46 0.51 -9.72 -12.92
CA ALA A 46 0.70 -9.51 -11.49
C ALA A 46 2.03 -8.82 -11.16
N ALA A 47 3.10 -9.16 -11.87
CA ALA A 47 4.40 -8.47 -11.75
C ALA A 47 4.29 -6.97 -12.14
N TYR A 48 3.43 -6.63 -13.10
CA TYR A 48 3.07 -5.24 -13.41
C TYR A 48 1.95 -4.67 -12.52
N SER A 49 1.64 -5.33 -11.41
CA SER A 49 0.56 -4.96 -10.48
C SER A 49 -0.82 -4.95 -11.13
N GLY A 50 -1.01 -5.79 -12.15
CA GLY A 50 -2.25 -6.04 -12.86
C GLY A 50 -2.54 -5.16 -14.06
N PHE A 51 -1.60 -4.31 -14.46
CA PHE A 51 -1.74 -3.45 -15.63
C PHE A 51 -1.05 -4.07 -16.85
N PRO A 52 -1.75 -4.22 -18.00
CA PRO A 52 -1.15 -4.77 -19.22
C PRO A 52 -0.01 -3.91 -19.78
N VAL A 53 -0.06 -2.59 -19.53
CA VAL A 53 0.96 -1.64 -19.97
C VAL A 53 1.48 -0.90 -18.74
N ARG A 54 2.78 -0.98 -18.54
CA ARG A 54 3.53 -0.20 -17.54
C ARG A 54 4.90 0.16 -18.11
N TYR A 55 5.57 1.14 -17.52
CA TYR A 55 6.96 1.43 -17.86
C TYR A 55 7.85 0.22 -17.53
N ALA A 56 8.96 0.08 -18.24
CA ALA A 56 9.94 -0.97 -17.94
C ALA A 56 10.68 -0.64 -16.64
N SER A 57 10.87 -1.64 -15.79
CA SER A 57 11.79 -1.59 -14.64
C SER A 57 12.24 -3.01 -14.32
N TRP A 58 13.50 -3.14 -13.91
CA TRP A 58 14.08 -4.40 -13.45
C TRP A 58 13.30 -5.02 -12.27
N ARG A 59 12.71 -4.19 -11.39
CA ARG A 59 11.89 -4.64 -10.24
C ARG A 59 10.76 -5.57 -10.68
N PHE A 60 10.11 -5.26 -11.80
CA PHE A 60 9.02 -6.09 -12.32
C PHE A 60 9.51 -7.42 -12.89
N GLY A 61 10.70 -7.44 -13.50
CA GLY A 61 11.33 -8.68 -13.97
C GLY A 61 11.67 -9.63 -12.81
N MET A 62 12.24 -9.09 -11.72
CA MET A 62 12.50 -9.87 -10.50
C MET A 62 11.20 -10.41 -9.88
N GLU A 63 10.15 -9.60 -9.83
CA GLU A 63 8.86 -10.02 -9.29
C GLU A 63 8.23 -11.12 -10.15
N TYR A 64 8.30 -11.01 -11.48
CA TYR A 64 7.85 -12.07 -12.38
C TYR A 64 8.57 -13.40 -12.11
N GLU A 65 9.91 -13.38 -12.02
CA GLU A 65 10.71 -14.57 -11.71
C GLU A 65 10.33 -15.21 -10.37
N ARG A 66 10.03 -14.38 -9.36
CA ARG A 66 9.56 -14.84 -8.04
C ARG A 66 8.20 -15.54 -8.15
N LEU A 67 7.24 -14.90 -8.83
CA LEU A 67 5.88 -15.43 -9.00
C LEU A 67 5.86 -16.72 -9.84
N GLU A 68 6.64 -16.76 -10.92
CA GLU A 68 6.70 -17.90 -11.83
C GLU A 68 7.33 -19.13 -11.17
N LYS A 69 8.41 -18.96 -10.39
CA LYS A 69 9.00 -20.05 -9.59
C LYS A 69 8.07 -20.49 -8.47
N GLY A 70 7.42 -19.55 -7.79
CA GLY A 70 6.43 -19.84 -6.75
C GLY A 70 5.29 -20.73 -7.28
N TYR A 71 4.79 -20.42 -8.48
CA TYR A 71 3.79 -21.25 -9.16
C TYR A 71 4.35 -22.62 -9.58
N SER A 72 5.52 -22.65 -10.23
CA SER A 72 6.11 -23.87 -10.77
C SER A 72 6.47 -24.90 -9.69
N TRP A 73 6.82 -24.43 -8.49
CA TRP A 73 7.10 -25.28 -7.33
C TRP A 73 5.86 -25.53 -6.45
N GLY A 74 4.69 -25.04 -6.84
CA GLY A 74 3.43 -25.23 -6.09
C GLY A 74 3.38 -24.47 -4.75
N LEU A 75 4.22 -23.46 -4.56
CA LEU A 75 4.28 -22.64 -3.35
C LEU A 75 3.20 -21.55 -3.31
N SER A 76 2.78 -21.06 -4.48
CA SER A 76 1.79 -20.00 -4.60
C SER A 76 1.01 -20.10 -5.89
N LYS A 77 -0.32 -19.95 -5.83
CA LYS A 77 -1.21 -19.89 -7.00
C LYS A 77 -2.02 -18.61 -6.93
N ILE A 78 -1.97 -17.79 -7.99
CA ILE A 78 -2.87 -16.66 -8.16
C ILE A 78 -4.14 -17.20 -8.81
N TYR A 79 -5.26 -17.14 -8.10
CA TYR A 79 -6.54 -17.58 -8.64
C TYR A 79 -7.17 -16.49 -9.52
N GLU A 80 -7.01 -15.23 -9.10
CA GLU A 80 -7.49 -14.05 -9.78
C GLU A 80 -6.61 -12.83 -9.53
N LEU A 81 -6.80 -11.85 -10.40
CA LEU A 81 -6.29 -10.50 -10.24
C LEU A 81 -7.38 -9.52 -10.66
N VAL A 82 -7.81 -8.65 -9.75
CA VAL A 82 -8.90 -7.69 -9.99
C VAL A 82 -8.38 -6.26 -9.91
N ILE A 83 -8.70 -5.45 -10.92
CA ILE A 83 -8.28 -4.05 -11.01
C ILE A 83 -9.48 -3.15 -10.76
N ASN A 84 -9.35 -2.28 -9.76
CA ASN A 84 -10.31 -1.20 -9.50
C ASN A 84 -10.25 -0.18 -10.64
N ASN A 85 -11.16 -0.31 -11.60
CA ASN A 85 -11.31 0.55 -12.75
C ASN A 85 -12.80 0.56 -13.14
N ASP A 86 -13.23 1.52 -13.96
CA ASP A 86 -14.54 1.56 -14.59
C ASP A 86 -14.37 1.45 -16.12
N PRO A 87 -14.54 0.26 -16.72
CA PRO A 87 -15.02 -0.99 -16.12
C PRO A 87 -13.96 -1.70 -15.27
N THR A 88 -14.40 -2.57 -14.35
CA THR A 88 -13.54 -3.39 -13.49
C THR A 88 -12.99 -4.56 -14.31
N TYR A 89 -11.66 -4.72 -14.33
CA TYR A 89 -11.01 -5.81 -15.04
C TYR A 89 -10.66 -6.95 -14.10
N ALA A 90 -10.98 -8.18 -14.50
CA ALA A 90 -10.68 -9.38 -13.74
C ALA A 90 -9.97 -10.41 -14.63
N TYR A 91 -8.78 -10.83 -14.22
CA TYR A 91 -7.98 -11.82 -14.92
C TYR A 91 -8.13 -13.18 -14.25
N LEU A 92 -8.60 -14.17 -15.01
CA LEU A 92 -8.84 -15.54 -14.56
C LEU A 92 -7.78 -16.48 -15.15
N VAL A 93 -7.25 -17.38 -14.34
CA VAL A 93 -6.33 -18.41 -14.81
C VAL A 93 -7.09 -19.55 -15.49
N ARG A 94 -6.74 -19.87 -16.74
CA ARG A 94 -7.44 -20.89 -17.55
C ARG A 94 -7.31 -22.32 -17.03
N SER A 95 -6.22 -22.64 -16.33
CA SER A 95 -5.99 -23.97 -15.75
C SER A 95 -6.85 -24.26 -14.51
N ASN A 96 -7.62 -23.28 -14.01
CA ASN A 96 -8.52 -23.50 -12.89
C ASN A 96 -9.65 -24.47 -13.28
N SER A 97 -10.05 -25.33 -12.35
CA SER A 97 -11.20 -26.22 -12.50
C SER A 97 -12.50 -25.43 -12.66
N LEU A 98 -13.56 -26.05 -13.17
CA LEU A 98 -14.85 -25.35 -13.34
C LEU A 98 -15.38 -24.78 -12.02
N LEU A 99 -15.22 -25.53 -10.93
CA LEU A 99 -15.58 -25.09 -9.58
C LEU A 99 -14.73 -23.90 -9.13
N GLU A 100 -13.41 -23.96 -9.32
CA GLU A 100 -12.52 -22.84 -9.03
C GLU A 100 -12.93 -21.59 -9.83
N GLN A 101 -13.27 -21.73 -11.12
CA GLN A 101 -13.75 -20.61 -11.94
C GLN A 101 -15.04 -20.00 -11.38
N LYS A 102 -16.02 -20.83 -10.96
CA LYS A 102 -17.26 -20.35 -10.34
C LYS A 102 -16.98 -19.58 -9.05
N LEU A 103 -16.14 -20.14 -8.17
CA LEU A 103 -15.76 -19.53 -6.89
C LEU A 103 -15.09 -18.18 -7.13
N VAL A 104 -14.13 -18.13 -8.04
CA VAL A 104 -13.39 -16.91 -8.36
C VAL A 104 -14.30 -15.85 -8.97
N ILE A 105 -15.17 -16.20 -9.92
CA ILE A 105 -16.13 -15.25 -10.50
C ILE A 105 -17.01 -14.64 -9.41
N ALA A 106 -17.52 -15.45 -8.48
CA ALA A 106 -18.30 -14.95 -7.35
C ALA A 106 -17.47 -14.06 -6.40
N HIS A 107 -16.20 -14.38 -6.20
CA HIS A 107 -15.26 -13.58 -5.40
C HIS A 107 -15.00 -12.20 -6.02
N VAL A 108 -14.75 -12.15 -7.34
CA VAL A 108 -14.53 -10.92 -8.09
C VAL A 108 -15.70 -9.94 -7.96
N PHE A 109 -16.95 -10.41 -7.98
CA PHE A 109 -18.11 -9.52 -7.77
C PHE A 109 -18.13 -8.90 -6.38
N GLY A 110 -17.69 -9.64 -5.35
CA GLY A 110 -17.49 -9.08 -4.02
C GLY A 110 -16.45 -7.96 -4.00
N HIS A 111 -15.29 -8.16 -4.64
CA HIS A 111 -14.28 -7.10 -4.77
C HIS A 111 -14.79 -5.89 -5.55
N ALA A 112 -15.45 -6.11 -6.69
CA ALA A 112 -15.95 -5.03 -7.54
C ALA A 112 -16.96 -4.15 -6.79
N ASP A 113 -17.80 -4.77 -5.97
CA ASP A 113 -18.74 -4.09 -5.09
C ASP A 113 -18.02 -3.33 -3.96
N PHE A 114 -17.01 -3.93 -3.33
CA PHE A 114 -16.19 -3.28 -2.32
C PHE A 114 -15.50 -2.02 -2.86
N PHE A 115 -14.83 -2.12 -4.01
CA PHE A 115 -14.11 -1.02 -4.66
C PHE A 115 -15.02 0.15 -5.04
N LYS A 116 -16.28 -0.11 -5.39
CA LYS A 116 -17.24 0.94 -5.75
C LYS A 116 -17.73 1.72 -4.53
N HIS A 117 -17.87 1.06 -3.38
CA HIS A 117 -18.60 1.62 -2.25
C HIS A 117 -17.77 1.98 -1.02
N ASN A 118 -16.58 1.42 -0.85
CA ASN A 118 -15.74 1.78 0.29
C ASN A 118 -15.13 3.18 0.11
N VAL A 119 -15.23 4.01 1.16
CA VAL A 119 -14.77 5.40 1.17
C VAL A 119 -13.29 5.56 0.80
N TRP A 120 -12.44 4.59 1.12
CA TRP A 120 -11.00 4.66 0.81
C TRP A 120 -10.73 4.63 -0.68
N PHE A 121 -11.60 3.99 -1.47
CA PHE A 121 -11.49 3.96 -2.92
C PHE A 121 -12.08 5.21 -3.59
N SER A 122 -12.78 6.08 -2.85
CA SER A 122 -13.44 7.27 -3.43
C SER A 122 -12.47 8.27 -4.09
N ALA A 123 -11.23 8.36 -3.59
CA ALA A 123 -10.19 9.23 -4.12
C ALA A 123 -9.35 8.57 -5.24
N THR A 124 -9.58 7.28 -5.55
CA THR A 124 -8.81 6.56 -6.57
C THR A 124 -9.22 6.96 -7.99
N GLU A 125 -8.24 6.97 -8.92
CA GLU A 125 -8.51 7.13 -10.34
C GLU A 125 -9.25 5.89 -10.87
N ARG A 126 -10.38 6.10 -11.55
CA ARG A 126 -11.24 5.03 -12.10
C ARG A 126 -10.87 4.65 -13.53
N LYS A 127 -9.98 5.41 -14.17
CA LYS A 127 -9.38 5.09 -15.49
C LYS A 127 -7.89 4.79 -15.36
N MET A 128 -7.54 3.96 -14.39
CA MET A 128 -6.14 3.68 -14.08
C MET A 128 -5.42 2.97 -15.22
N VAL A 129 -6.13 2.17 -16.03
CA VAL A 129 -5.53 1.52 -17.21
C VAL A 129 -5.00 2.55 -18.21
N ASP A 130 -5.79 3.58 -18.54
CA ASP A 130 -5.40 4.66 -19.44
C ASP A 130 -4.27 5.51 -18.82
N LEU A 131 -4.34 5.74 -17.50
CA LEU A 131 -3.32 6.52 -16.79
C LEU A 131 -1.96 5.81 -16.78
N MET A 132 -1.95 4.49 -16.53
CA MET A 132 -0.74 3.66 -16.57
C MET A 132 -0.11 3.64 -17.96
N GLU A 133 -0.91 3.58 -19.02
CA GLU A 133 -0.41 3.73 -20.39
C GLU A 133 0.21 5.12 -20.62
N SER A 134 -0.46 6.18 -20.15
CA SER A 134 0.09 7.54 -20.20
C SER A 134 1.42 7.68 -19.46
N HIS A 135 1.52 7.08 -18.26
CA HIS A 135 2.76 7.03 -17.48
C HIS A 135 3.88 6.33 -18.27
N ALA A 136 3.59 5.14 -18.83
CA ALA A 136 4.55 4.39 -19.62
C ALA A 136 5.07 5.18 -20.84
N MET A 137 4.18 5.89 -21.55
CA MET A 137 4.57 6.75 -22.68
C MET A 137 5.46 7.92 -22.24
N ARG A 138 5.15 8.57 -21.11
CA ARG A 138 5.98 9.66 -20.58
C ARG A 138 7.37 9.19 -20.19
N VAL A 139 7.46 8.08 -19.44
CA VAL A 139 8.75 7.48 -19.07
C VAL A 139 9.56 7.10 -20.30
N ARG A 140 8.92 6.52 -21.33
CA ARG A 140 9.60 6.20 -22.60
C ARG A 140 10.18 7.44 -23.29
N ARG A 141 9.45 8.55 -23.32
CA ARG A 141 9.95 9.83 -23.87
C ARG A 141 11.15 10.35 -23.09
N TYR A 142 11.17 10.18 -21.76
CA TYR A 142 12.33 10.55 -20.97
C TYR A 142 13.53 9.64 -21.25
N ILE A 143 13.32 8.34 -21.43
CA ILE A 143 14.37 7.40 -21.84
C ILE A 143 14.98 7.81 -23.20
N GLU A 144 14.14 8.19 -24.17
CA GLU A 144 14.60 8.66 -25.49
C GLU A 144 15.39 9.99 -25.42
N ALA A 145 15.03 10.88 -24.50
CA ALA A 145 15.63 12.21 -24.39
C ALA A 145 16.89 12.27 -23.52
N VAL A 146 16.91 11.50 -22.43
CA VAL A 146 17.97 11.55 -21.38
C VAL A 146 18.87 10.33 -21.45
N GLY A 147 18.31 9.16 -21.81
CA GLY A 147 19.00 7.88 -21.81
C GLY A 147 18.39 6.90 -20.80
N GLN A 148 18.46 5.61 -21.13
CA GLN A 148 17.81 4.55 -20.34
C GLN A 148 18.37 4.44 -18.92
N GLU A 149 19.69 4.36 -18.76
CA GLU A 149 20.31 4.14 -17.46
C GLU A 149 20.01 5.24 -16.43
N GLU A 150 19.99 6.50 -16.88
CA GLU A 150 19.75 7.64 -15.99
C GLU A 150 18.28 7.67 -15.51
N VAL A 151 17.35 7.41 -16.43
CA VAL A 151 15.92 7.37 -16.11
C VAL A 151 15.58 6.15 -15.25
N GLU A 152 16.12 4.98 -15.56
CA GLU A 152 15.90 3.75 -14.77
C GLU A 152 16.45 3.89 -13.36
N ARG A 153 17.69 4.39 -13.20
CA ARG A 153 18.24 4.66 -11.86
C ARG A 153 17.30 5.57 -11.07
N PHE A 154 16.95 6.73 -11.61
CA PHE A 154 16.10 7.70 -10.91
C PHE A 154 14.70 7.14 -10.59
N LEU A 155 14.12 6.36 -11.51
CA LEU A 155 12.84 5.70 -11.31
C LEU A 155 12.90 4.67 -10.18
N ASP A 156 13.98 3.88 -10.10
CA ASP A 156 14.15 2.91 -9.01
C ASP A 156 14.26 3.60 -7.64
N ILE A 157 14.96 4.75 -7.56
CA ILE A 157 14.98 5.59 -6.36
C ILE A 157 13.56 6.02 -5.98
N ALA A 158 12.82 6.61 -6.93
CA ALA A 158 11.46 7.09 -6.67
C ALA A 158 10.54 5.95 -6.21
N MET A 159 10.62 4.78 -6.86
CA MET A 159 9.84 3.59 -6.52
C MET A 159 10.22 2.98 -5.17
N ALA A 160 11.46 3.13 -4.71
CA ALA A 160 11.86 2.69 -3.36
C ALA A 160 11.20 3.53 -2.26
N LEU A 161 10.79 4.77 -2.58
CA LEU A 161 10.18 5.73 -1.67
C LEU A 161 8.64 5.79 -1.78
N ASP A 162 8.01 4.86 -2.51
CA ASP A 162 6.55 4.83 -2.74
C ASP A 162 5.72 4.77 -1.44
N ASN A 163 6.29 4.21 -0.37
CA ASN A 163 5.67 4.09 0.95
C ASN A 163 5.80 5.35 1.82
N LEU A 164 6.58 6.37 1.41
CA LEU A 164 6.69 7.65 2.12
C LEU A 164 5.59 8.63 1.71
N THR A 165 4.35 8.16 1.73
CA THR A 165 3.14 8.88 1.35
C THR A 165 2.13 8.85 2.51
N ASP A 166 1.37 9.95 2.69
CA ASP A 166 0.30 10.03 3.70
C ASP A 166 -0.96 9.27 3.22
N PRO A 167 -1.34 8.13 3.83
CA PRO A 167 -2.51 7.36 3.43
C PRO A 167 -3.84 8.11 3.55
N PHE A 168 -3.92 9.11 4.42
CA PHE A 168 -5.13 9.87 4.70
C PHE A 168 -5.26 11.13 3.85
N LEU A 169 -4.16 11.60 3.25
CA LEU A 169 -4.14 12.83 2.46
C LEU A 169 -5.16 12.83 1.31
N PRO A 170 -5.30 11.77 0.48
CA PRO A 170 -6.27 11.79 -0.63
C PRO A 170 -7.71 12.02 -0.16
N LEU A 171 -8.11 11.40 0.95
CA LEU A 171 -9.45 11.58 1.52
C LEU A 171 -9.63 12.96 2.14
N ARG A 172 -8.58 13.50 2.77
CA ARG A 172 -8.58 14.86 3.32
C ARG A 172 -8.74 15.91 2.21
N GLU A 173 -8.03 15.75 1.09
CA GLU A 173 -8.14 16.63 -0.07
C GLU A 173 -9.51 16.52 -0.75
N LEU A 174 -10.05 15.30 -0.87
CA LEU A 174 -11.40 15.11 -1.40
C LEU A 174 -12.46 15.83 -0.54
N ARG A 175 -12.33 15.75 0.79
CA ARG A 175 -13.23 16.42 1.74
C ARG A 175 -13.07 17.94 1.76
N ALA A 176 -11.84 18.44 1.64
CA ALA A 176 -11.57 19.88 1.57
C ALA A 176 -12.15 20.51 0.29
N GLY A 177 -12.50 19.69 -0.70
CA GLY A 177 -12.88 20.12 -2.04
C GLY A 177 -11.63 20.49 -2.84
N LYS A 178 -11.70 20.37 -4.17
CA LYS A 178 -10.58 20.76 -5.04
C LYS A 178 -10.17 22.20 -4.69
N PRO A 179 -8.91 22.47 -4.29
CA PRO A 179 -8.46 23.85 -4.21
C PRO A 179 -8.73 24.47 -5.58
N LYS A 180 -9.48 25.57 -5.61
CA LYS A 180 -9.63 26.37 -6.84
C LYS A 180 -8.20 26.63 -7.30
N ARG A 181 -7.79 26.01 -8.41
CA ARG A 181 -6.56 26.40 -9.10
C ARG A 181 -6.74 27.88 -9.37
N THR A 182 -6.10 28.73 -8.57
CA THR A 182 -5.95 30.14 -8.92
C THR A 182 -5.27 30.11 -10.27
N GLY A 183 -6.04 30.40 -11.31
CA GLY A 183 -5.57 30.42 -12.68
C GLY A 183 -4.48 31.47 -12.77
N GLY A 184 -3.22 31.06 -12.56
CA GLY A 184 -2.08 31.89 -12.87
C GLY A 184 -2.17 32.19 -14.36
N ASN A 185 -2.29 33.48 -14.68
CA ASN A 185 -2.46 33.95 -16.04
C ASN A 185 -1.39 33.33 -16.93
N GLN A 186 -1.82 32.65 -17.99
CA GLN A 186 -0.93 31.98 -18.96
C GLN A 186 0.13 32.96 -19.51
N SER A 187 -0.21 34.25 -19.55
CA SER A 187 0.66 35.36 -19.92
C SER A 187 1.82 35.63 -18.95
N GLU A 188 1.64 35.42 -17.64
CA GLU A 188 2.73 35.60 -16.66
C GLU A 188 3.77 34.50 -16.78
N ARG A 189 3.34 33.26 -17.06
CA ARG A 189 4.24 32.13 -17.32
C ARG A 189 5.00 32.29 -18.63
N ALA A 190 4.32 32.77 -19.68
CA ALA A 190 4.95 33.06 -20.96
C ALA A 190 5.99 34.19 -20.86
N ARG A 191 5.72 35.22 -20.05
CA ARG A 191 6.65 36.33 -19.81
C ARG A 191 7.89 35.90 -19.02
N ALA A 192 7.70 35.12 -17.94
CA ALA A 192 8.82 34.59 -17.15
C ALA A 192 9.73 33.65 -17.98
N ALA A 193 9.14 32.86 -18.87
CA ALA A 193 9.89 32.00 -19.79
C ALA A 193 10.70 32.82 -20.82
N PHE A 194 10.17 33.94 -21.31
CA PHE A 194 10.87 34.82 -22.23
C PHE A 194 12.04 35.56 -21.56
N GLU A 195 11.85 36.03 -20.32
CA GLU A 195 12.91 36.72 -19.54
C GLU A 195 14.06 35.76 -19.17
N ALA A 196 13.76 34.49 -18.85
CA ALA A 196 14.76 33.46 -18.53
C ALA A 196 15.66 33.06 -19.71
N VAL A 197 15.15 33.13 -20.95
CA VAL A 197 15.94 32.85 -22.17
C VAL A 197 16.79 34.06 -22.56
N SER A 198 16.40 35.27 -22.15
CA SER A 198 17.01 36.53 -22.57
C SER A 198 18.17 36.99 -21.66
N GLY A 199 18.27 36.47 -20.44
CA GLY A 199 19.29 36.85 -19.46
C GLY A 199 20.26 35.71 -19.14
N GLY A 200 21.49 35.78 -19.67
CA GLY A 200 22.57 34.91 -19.22
C GLY A 200 22.96 35.24 -17.78
N ALA A 201 22.65 34.35 -16.84
CA ALA A 201 23.10 34.46 -15.46
C ALA A 201 23.56 33.10 -14.94
N VAL A 202 24.75 33.11 -14.32
CA VAL A 202 25.39 32.03 -13.58
C VAL A 202 24.39 31.40 -12.61
N ARG A 203 24.27 30.07 -12.61
CA ARG A 203 23.48 29.28 -11.67
C ARG A 203 24.02 29.50 -10.24
N ARG A 204 23.44 30.47 -9.54
CA ARG A 204 23.58 30.62 -8.08
C ARG A 204 22.79 29.47 -7.45
N ALA A 205 23.32 28.85 -6.38
CA ALA A 205 22.56 27.91 -5.57
C ALA A 205 21.23 28.57 -5.18
N THR A 206 20.13 28.09 -5.76
CA THR A 206 18.80 28.65 -5.54
C THR A 206 18.43 28.41 -4.09
N GLU A 207 18.07 29.48 -3.38
CA GLU A 207 17.37 29.38 -2.10
C GLU A 207 16.18 28.41 -2.28
N PRO A 208 15.90 27.53 -1.30
CA PRO A 208 14.81 26.58 -1.39
C PRO A 208 13.51 27.34 -1.71
N LYS A 209 12.86 26.99 -2.83
CA LYS A 209 11.59 27.62 -3.21
C LYS A 209 10.60 27.40 -2.07
N LYS A 210 10.02 28.49 -1.56
CA LYS A 210 8.99 28.42 -0.54
C LYS A 210 7.81 27.58 -1.07
N TYR A 211 7.63 26.39 -0.51
CA TYR A 211 6.59 25.45 -0.90
C TYR A 211 5.30 25.71 -0.11
N ASP A 212 4.24 26.12 -0.80
CA ASP A 212 2.92 26.39 -0.22
C ASP A 212 1.89 25.28 -0.52
N GLY A 213 2.34 24.10 -0.95
CA GLY A 213 1.45 22.99 -1.29
C GLY A 213 0.92 22.21 -0.08
N PRO A 214 0.03 21.22 -0.32
CA PRO A 214 -0.66 20.48 0.74
C PRO A 214 0.27 19.62 1.61
N SER A 215 1.45 19.27 1.11
CA SER A 215 2.44 18.41 1.78
C SER A 215 3.52 19.22 2.50
N LYS A 216 3.17 20.38 3.07
CA LYS A 216 4.16 21.26 3.73
C LYS A 216 4.51 20.71 5.10
N PRO A 217 5.78 20.83 5.57
CA PRO A 217 6.14 20.40 6.91
C PRO A 217 5.30 21.15 7.98
N PRO A 218 4.84 20.46 9.04
CA PRO A 218 4.95 19.02 9.25
C PRO A 218 4.01 18.20 8.33
N THR A 219 4.50 17.12 7.72
CA THR A 219 3.74 16.26 6.80
C THR A 219 4.19 14.80 6.85
N PHE A 220 3.28 13.86 6.54
CA PHE A 220 3.64 12.45 6.28
C PHE A 220 3.82 12.14 4.79
N ASP A 221 3.44 13.06 3.90
CA ASP A 221 3.59 12.90 2.45
C ASP A 221 4.93 13.46 1.98
N ILE A 222 6.00 12.76 2.34
CA ILE A 222 7.39 13.14 2.06
C ILE A 222 7.64 13.08 0.55
N LEU A 223 7.15 12.05 -0.14
CA LEU A 223 7.31 11.92 -1.60
C LEU A 223 6.66 13.09 -2.34
N GLY A 224 5.47 13.55 -1.88
CA GLY A 224 4.81 14.72 -2.45
C GLY A 224 5.53 16.03 -2.13
N PHE A 225 6.11 16.16 -0.94
CA PHE A 225 6.97 17.29 -0.61
C PHE A 225 8.20 17.34 -1.52
N LEU A 226 8.93 16.22 -1.65
CA LEU A 226 10.13 16.12 -2.49
C LEU A 226 9.83 16.43 -3.95
N ALA A 227 8.71 15.96 -4.50
CA ALA A 227 8.32 16.25 -5.89
C ALA A 227 8.28 17.76 -6.19
N GLU A 228 7.88 18.58 -5.22
CA GLU A 228 7.61 20.00 -5.44
C GLU A 228 8.71 20.91 -4.90
N ALA A 229 9.30 20.56 -3.75
CA ALA A 229 10.29 21.37 -3.05
C ALA A 229 11.73 21.05 -3.47
N ALA A 230 12.03 19.80 -3.86
CA ALA A 230 13.39 19.42 -4.22
C ALA A 230 13.81 20.01 -5.57
N ASP A 231 15.11 20.24 -5.72
CA ASP A 231 15.72 20.76 -6.95
C ASP A 231 15.82 19.67 -8.01
N LEU A 232 14.68 19.28 -8.56
CA LEU A 232 14.55 18.25 -9.58
C LEU A 232 14.38 18.87 -10.98
N GLU A 233 15.03 18.25 -11.96
CA GLU A 233 14.78 18.52 -13.37
C GLU A 233 13.30 18.21 -13.72
N PRO A 234 12.74 18.82 -14.77
CA PRO A 234 11.32 18.65 -15.09
C PRO A 234 10.87 17.19 -15.26
N TRP A 235 11.73 16.33 -15.85
CA TRP A 235 11.44 14.91 -16.05
C TRP A 235 11.52 14.11 -14.74
N GLN A 236 12.51 14.40 -13.89
CA GLN A 236 12.67 13.80 -12.55
C GLN A 236 11.44 14.08 -11.70
N ARG A 237 11.02 15.35 -11.65
CA ARG A 237 9.80 15.77 -10.95
C ARG A 237 8.57 15.00 -11.44
N ASP A 238 8.44 14.80 -12.74
CA ASP A 238 7.30 14.07 -13.30
C ASP A 238 7.32 12.57 -12.92
N ILE A 239 8.50 11.94 -12.85
CA ILE A 239 8.64 10.56 -12.37
C ILE A 239 8.20 10.43 -10.90
N VAL A 240 8.64 11.34 -10.03
CA VAL A 240 8.20 11.31 -8.62
C VAL A 240 6.69 11.45 -8.51
N ARG A 241 6.08 12.34 -9.32
CA ARG A 241 4.62 12.49 -9.39
C ARG A 241 3.91 11.26 -9.94
N ILE A 242 4.48 10.59 -10.94
CA ILE A 242 4.00 9.30 -11.47
C ILE A 242 3.96 8.29 -10.33
N VAL A 243 5.09 8.04 -9.67
CA VAL A 243 5.19 7.04 -8.60
C VAL A 243 4.23 7.37 -7.45
N ARG A 244 4.14 8.63 -7.03
CA ARG A 244 3.20 9.07 -5.99
C ARG A 244 1.74 8.81 -6.39
N ALA A 245 1.36 9.09 -7.64
CA ALA A 245 0.00 8.83 -8.12
C ALA A 245 -0.31 7.32 -8.12
N GLU A 246 0.65 6.48 -8.53
CA GLU A 246 0.49 5.02 -8.48
C GLU A 246 0.42 4.50 -7.04
N ALA A 247 1.26 5.02 -6.13
CA ALA A 247 1.22 4.67 -4.71
C ALA A 247 -0.16 4.94 -4.09
N TYR A 248 -0.77 6.10 -4.38
CA TYR A 248 -2.12 6.41 -3.92
C TYR A 248 -3.21 5.55 -4.54
N TYR A 249 -3.02 5.05 -5.76
CA TYR A 249 -3.96 4.10 -6.36
C TYR A 249 -4.01 2.77 -5.59
N PHE A 250 -2.85 2.28 -5.11
CA PHE A 250 -2.74 1.01 -4.38
C PHE A 250 -2.92 1.13 -2.86
N MET A 251 -2.89 2.36 -2.32
CA MET A 251 -3.00 2.62 -0.89
C MET A 251 -4.29 2.03 -0.28
N PRO A 252 -5.49 2.19 -0.88
CA PRO A 252 -6.72 1.63 -0.29
C PRO A 252 -6.66 0.11 -0.13
N GLN A 253 -6.14 -0.62 -1.11
CA GLN A 253 -6.00 -2.08 -1.06
C GLN A 253 -5.13 -2.54 0.11
N ARG A 254 -4.13 -1.72 0.49
CA ARG A 254 -3.31 -1.97 1.70
C ARG A 254 -4.10 -1.66 2.97
N MET A 255 -4.81 -0.53 3.01
CA MET A 255 -5.55 -0.07 4.19
C MET A 255 -6.79 -0.91 4.50
N THR A 256 -7.34 -1.60 3.50
CA THR A 256 -8.59 -2.36 3.60
C THR A 256 -8.41 -3.83 3.19
N LYS A 257 -7.21 -4.39 3.33
CA LYS A 257 -6.91 -5.75 2.84
C LYS A 257 -7.81 -6.80 3.50
N ILE A 258 -7.90 -6.80 4.83
CA ILE A 258 -8.72 -7.76 5.58
C ILE A 258 -10.20 -7.59 5.25
N MET A 259 -10.68 -6.35 5.17
CA MET A 259 -12.06 -6.07 4.80
C MET A 259 -12.38 -6.48 3.37
N ASN A 260 -11.53 -6.14 2.41
CA ASN A 260 -11.77 -6.42 0.99
C ASN A 260 -11.80 -7.94 0.72
N GLU A 261 -10.77 -8.67 1.17
CA GLU A 261 -10.73 -10.13 1.05
C GLU A 261 -11.88 -10.76 1.85
N GLY A 262 -12.16 -10.26 3.06
CA GLY A 262 -13.26 -10.73 3.90
C GLY A 262 -14.63 -10.55 3.27
N TRP A 263 -14.88 -9.43 2.60
CA TRP A 263 -16.15 -9.13 1.95
C TRP A 263 -16.36 -10.01 0.73
N ALA A 264 -15.34 -10.15 -0.10
CA ALA A 264 -15.34 -11.07 -1.23
C ALA A 264 -15.50 -12.52 -0.77
N SER A 265 -14.85 -12.90 0.34
CA SER A 265 -14.99 -14.22 0.95
C SER A 265 -16.34 -14.45 1.64
N PHE A 266 -17.00 -13.41 2.14
CA PHE A 266 -18.34 -13.53 2.69
C PHE A 266 -19.36 -13.82 1.58
N TRP A 267 -19.28 -13.08 0.48
CA TRP A 267 -20.22 -13.20 -0.63
C TRP A 267 -19.99 -14.42 -1.49
N HIS A 268 -18.75 -14.76 -1.84
CA HIS A 268 -18.50 -15.96 -2.66
C HIS A 268 -18.98 -17.23 -1.94
N SER A 269 -18.90 -17.27 -0.61
CA SER A 269 -19.27 -18.42 0.20
C SER A 269 -20.79 -18.59 0.16
N ARG A 270 -21.54 -17.49 0.24
CA ARG A 270 -23.00 -17.50 0.14
C ARG A 270 -23.50 -17.82 -1.26
N ILE A 271 -22.94 -17.16 -2.26
CA ILE A 271 -23.33 -17.34 -3.66
C ILE A 271 -23.09 -18.80 -4.07
N MET A 272 -21.91 -19.33 -3.74
CA MET A 272 -21.56 -20.73 -4.02
C MET A 272 -22.50 -21.69 -3.28
N THR A 273 -22.61 -21.60 -1.96
CA THR A 273 -23.36 -22.58 -1.16
C THR A 273 -24.88 -22.51 -1.31
N ARG A 274 -25.44 -21.37 -1.72
CA ARG A 274 -26.90 -21.18 -1.79
C ARG A 274 -27.48 -21.29 -3.20
N ALA A 275 -26.68 -21.06 -4.25
CA ALA A 275 -27.24 -20.86 -5.58
C ALA A 275 -26.41 -21.43 -6.74
N VAL A 276 -25.11 -21.67 -6.57
CA VAL A 276 -24.22 -21.95 -7.72
C VAL A 276 -23.56 -23.33 -7.65
N ALA A 277 -23.09 -23.77 -6.48
CA ALA A 277 -22.44 -25.05 -6.33
C ALA A 277 -23.47 -26.19 -6.35
N GLY A 278 -23.26 -27.17 -7.22
CA GLY A 278 -24.03 -28.41 -7.23
C GLY A 278 -23.73 -29.28 -6.00
N PRO A 279 -24.61 -30.25 -5.63
CA PRO A 279 -24.34 -31.18 -4.55
C PRO A 279 -23.02 -31.95 -4.69
N ASP A 280 -22.62 -32.22 -5.93
CA ASP A 280 -21.37 -32.87 -6.32
C ASP A 280 -20.13 -31.97 -6.19
N GLU A 281 -20.31 -30.64 -6.13
CA GLU A 281 -19.22 -29.65 -6.05
C GLU A 281 -18.94 -29.18 -4.61
N ILE A 282 -19.75 -29.56 -3.62
CA ILE A 282 -19.64 -29.01 -2.25
C ILE A 282 -18.34 -29.41 -1.56
N ILE A 283 -17.86 -30.64 -1.78
CA ILE A 283 -16.60 -31.11 -1.18
C ILE A 283 -15.42 -30.35 -1.80
N ASP A 284 -15.40 -30.24 -3.14
CA ASP A 284 -14.36 -29.50 -3.87
C ASP A 284 -14.37 -28.01 -3.49
N PHE A 285 -15.56 -27.42 -3.31
CA PHE A 285 -15.73 -26.07 -2.78
C PHE A 285 -15.12 -25.93 -1.39
N ALA A 286 -15.45 -26.85 -0.47
CA ALA A 286 -14.96 -26.80 0.90
C ALA A 286 -13.44 -26.92 0.95
N ASP A 287 -12.84 -27.81 0.15
CA ASP A 287 -11.40 -27.98 0.05
C ASP A 287 -10.72 -26.70 -0.46
N CYS A 288 -11.18 -26.18 -1.61
CA CYS A 288 -10.66 -24.94 -2.20
C CYS A 288 -10.79 -23.72 -1.27
N HIS A 289 -11.98 -23.51 -0.69
CA HIS A 289 -12.24 -22.41 0.24
C HIS A 289 -11.42 -22.53 1.53
N SER A 290 -11.26 -23.74 2.07
CA SER A 290 -10.44 -23.97 3.26
C SER A 290 -8.95 -23.73 2.99
N GLY A 291 -8.44 -24.09 1.80
CA GLY A 291 -7.08 -23.79 1.38
C GLY A 291 -6.77 -22.29 1.35
N ALA A 292 -7.69 -21.48 0.80
CA ALA A 292 -7.55 -20.02 0.77
C ALA A 292 -7.66 -19.37 2.17
N THR A 293 -8.47 -19.95 3.06
CA THR A 293 -8.70 -19.45 4.42
C THR A 293 -7.82 -20.13 5.48
N MET A 294 -6.87 -20.98 5.08
CA MET A 294 -5.97 -21.67 6.00
C MET A 294 -5.01 -20.67 6.64
N ALA A 295 -4.87 -20.71 7.97
CA ALA A 295 -3.91 -19.91 8.72
C ALA A 295 -2.92 -20.83 9.44
N SER A 296 -1.62 -20.61 9.24
CA SER A 296 -0.60 -21.28 10.06
C SER A 296 -0.65 -20.73 11.50
N PRO A 297 -0.37 -21.55 12.52
CA PRO A 297 -0.34 -21.09 13.91
C PRO A 297 0.56 -19.86 14.08
N GLY A 298 0.01 -18.78 14.65
CA GLY A 298 0.72 -17.51 14.87
C GLY A 298 0.74 -16.54 13.67
N GLN A 299 0.18 -16.90 12.52
CA GLN A 299 0.03 -15.99 11.37
C GLN A 299 -1.42 -15.58 11.16
N LEU A 300 -1.63 -14.30 10.86
CA LEU A 300 -2.94 -13.77 10.50
C LEU A 300 -3.18 -13.98 9.01
N ASN A 301 -4.22 -14.75 8.67
CA ASN A 301 -4.72 -14.84 7.30
C ASN A 301 -5.85 -13.80 7.11
N PRO A 302 -5.69 -12.80 6.21
CA PRO A 302 -6.70 -11.77 5.95
C PRO A 302 -8.07 -12.33 5.52
N TYR A 303 -8.09 -13.38 4.69
CA TYR A 303 -9.31 -14.05 4.23
C TYR A 303 -10.09 -14.64 5.40
N LYS A 304 -9.39 -15.39 6.26
CA LYS A 304 -10.00 -16.02 7.43
C LYS A 304 -10.50 -14.98 8.43
N MET A 305 -9.67 -13.98 8.73
CA MET A 305 -10.04 -12.94 9.67
C MET A 305 -11.24 -12.13 9.15
N GLY A 306 -11.17 -11.68 7.90
CA GLY A 306 -12.18 -10.84 7.28
C GLY A 306 -13.54 -11.53 7.19
N ILE A 307 -13.60 -12.78 6.69
CA ILE A 307 -14.87 -13.50 6.57
C ILE A 307 -15.53 -13.74 7.94
N GLU A 308 -14.74 -14.08 8.97
CA GLU A 308 -15.28 -14.31 10.32
C GLU A 308 -15.75 -13.02 10.96
N LEU A 309 -15.08 -11.89 10.72
CA LEU A 309 -15.54 -10.57 11.16
C LEU A 309 -16.89 -10.22 10.54
N PHE A 310 -17.07 -10.38 9.22
CA PHE A 310 -18.37 -10.13 8.59
C PHE A 310 -19.47 -11.08 9.09
N ARG A 311 -19.16 -12.37 9.26
CA ARG A 311 -20.09 -13.34 9.86
C ARG A 311 -20.48 -12.96 11.29
N HIS A 312 -19.53 -12.44 12.08
CA HIS A 312 -19.80 -11.99 13.45
C HIS A 312 -20.62 -10.72 13.49
N ALA A 313 -20.28 -9.73 12.66
CA ALA A 313 -21.04 -8.50 12.49
C ALA A 313 -22.49 -8.80 12.10
N GLU A 314 -22.71 -9.78 11.21
CA GLU A 314 -24.05 -10.19 10.80
C GLU A 314 -24.85 -10.82 11.94
N ARG A 315 -24.25 -11.76 12.69
CA ARG A 315 -24.89 -12.38 13.85
C ARG A 315 -25.24 -11.36 14.93
N SER A 316 -24.41 -10.32 15.06
CA SER A 316 -24.60 -9.22 15.99
C SER A 316 -25.61 -8.17 15.50
N GLY A 317 -26.24 -8.38 14.34
CA GLY A 317 -27.27 -7.49 13.78
C GLY A 317 -26.73 -6.17 13.24
N LYS A 318 -25.44 -6.08 12.90
CA LYS A 318 -24.83 -4.88 12.35
C LYS A 318 -25.16 -4.73 10.85
N ASP A 319 -25.27 -3.48 10.38
CA ASP A 319 -25.44 -3.19 8.96
C ASP A 319 -24.12 -3.39 8.21
N LEU A 320 -24.01 -4.53 7.52
CA LEU A 320 -22.80 -4.91 6.80
C LEU A 320 -22.47 -3.97 5.63
N PHE A 321 -23.48 -3.46 4.93
CA PHE A 321 -23.27 -2.58 3.78
C PHE A 321 -22.78 -1.20 4.22
N HIS A 322 -23.30 -0.70 5.35
CA HIS A 322 -22.77 0.49 5.99
C HIS A 322 -21.33 0.28 6.46
N MET A 323 -21.05 -0.83 7.16
CA MET A 323 -19.69 -1.13 7.65
C MET A 323 -18.67 -1.20 6.51
N ARG A 324 -19.01 -1.91 5.42
CA ARG A 324 -18.22 -1.96 4.19
C ARG A 324 -17.93 -0.56 3.63
N ALA A 325 -18.89 0.35 3.69
CA ALA A 325 -18.74 1.67 3.07
C ALA A 325 -17.78 2.59 3.84
N VAL A 326 -17.73 2.51 5.17
CA VAL A 326 -17.09 3.54 6.01
C VAL A 326 -15.79 3.12 6.67
N HIS A 327 -15.56 1.82 6.87
CA HIS A 327 -14.40 1.35 7.62
C HIS A 327 -13.17 1.05 6.73
N ASN A 328 -12.01 1.04 7.38
CA ASN A 328 -10.80 0.33 6.97
C ASN A 328 -10.51 -0.84 7.91
N ASP A 329 -9.42 -1.58 7.69
CA ASP A 329 -9.10 -2.76 8.51
C ASP A 329 -9.03 -2.43 10.01
N THR A 330 -8.30 -1.38 10.39
CA THR A 330 -8.16 -0.97 11.80
C THR A 330 -9.51 -0.64 12.44
N SER A 331 -10.31 0.24 11.83
CA SER A 331 -11.58 0.66 12.40
C SER A 331 -12.65 -0.44 12.35
N PHE A 332 -12.58 -1.36 11.38
CA PHE A 332 -13.50 -2.50 11.30
C PHE A 332 -13.22 -3.53 12.38
N ILE A 333 -11.95 -3.89 12.58
CA ILE A 333 -11.49 -4.75 13.67
C ILE A 333 -11.88 -4.13 15.00
N ASP A 334 -11.68 -2.83 15.17
CA ASP A 334 -12.06 -2.15 16.41
C ASP A 334 -13.58 -2.19 16.66
N ALA A 335 -14.39 -1.99 15.63
CA ALA A 335 -15.85 -1.98 15.74
C ALA A 335 -16.49 -3.37 15.91
N VAL A 336 -15.84 -4.45 15.47
CA VAL A 336 -16.43 -5.80 15.40
C VAL A 336 -15.86 -6.76 16.42
N ILE A 337 -14.57 -6.68 16.77
CA ILE A 337 -13.99 -7.58 17.78
C ILE A 337 -14.48 -7.19 19.16
N ASP A 338 -15.24 -8.11 19.76
CA ASP A 338 -15.69 -8.14 21.14
C ASP A 338 -15.22 -9.43 21.83
N GLU A 339 -15.62 -9.59 23.10
CA GLU A 339 -15.29 -10.76 23.91
C GLU A 339 -15.80 -12.07 23.28
N GLU A 340 -17.03 -12.09 22.75
CA GLU A 340 -17.59 -13.28 22.11
C GLU A 340 -16.77 -13.71 20.89
N PHE A 341 -16.37 -12.74 20.06
CA PHE A 341 -15.52 -13.02 18.90
C PHE A 341 -14.17 -13.60 19.32
N ALA A 342 -13.55 -13.02 20.35
CA ALA A 342 -12.26 -13.42 20.86
C ALA A 342 -12.27 -14.83 21.44
N GLU A 343 -13.28 -15.17 22.25
CA GLU A 343 -13.45 -16.52 22.82
C GLU A 343 -13.64 -17.57 21.72
N ARG A 344 -14.52 -17.27 20.74
CA ARG A 344 -14.85 -18.20 19.65
C ARG A 344 -13.64 -18.54 18.77
N HIS A 345 -12.75 -17.57 18.56
CA HIS A 345 -11.60 -17.71 17.65
C HIS A 345 -10.27 -17.90 18.39
N GLY A 346 -10.29 -17.97 19.73
CA GLY A 346 -9.10 -18.19 20.54
C GLY A 346 -8.05 -17.08 20.42
N LEU A 347 -8.50 -15.82 20.38
CA LEU A 347 -7.62 -14.65 20.37
C LEU A 347 -6.99 -14.44 21.75
N TYR A 348 -5.87 -15.12 21.98
CA TYR A 348 -5.12 -15.07 23.24
C TYR A 348 -3.68 -14.59 23.01
N VAL A 349 -3.04 -14.07 24.06
CA VAL A 349 -1.61 -13.75 24.02
C VAL A 349 -0.85 -15.06 24.18
N TYR A 350 -0.13 -15.44 23.13
CA TYR A 350 0.72 -16.62 23.14
C TYR A 350 2.15 -16.21 23.47
N GLY A 351 2.79 -16.91 24.39
CA GLY A 351 4.21 -16.73 24.71
C GLY A 351 4.92 -18.07 24.80
N LYS A 352 6.23 -18.06 24.57
CA LYS A 352 7.05 -19.25 24.74
C LYS A 352 7.35 -19.45 26.22
N ASN A 353 6.94 -20.59 26.75
CA ASN A 353 7.32 -21.01 28.09
C ASN A 353 8.83 -21.30 28.11
N GLN A 354 9.60 -20.51 28.87
CA GLN A 354 11.06 -20.58 28.92
C GLN A 354 11.60 -21.94 29.42
N ARG A 355 10.78 -22.73 30.12
CA ARG A 355 11.16 -24.06 30.62
C ARG A 355 10.89 -25.20 29.64
N THR A 356 9.82 -25.11 28.86
CA THR A 356 9.38 -26.22 27.98
C THR A 356 9.61 -25.93 26.50
N GLY A 357 9.91 -24.68 26.15
CA GLY A 357 10.02 -24.21 24.77
C GLY A 357 8.68 -24.20 24.02
N ARG A 358 7.57 -24.59 24.67
CA ARG A 358 6.25 -24.66 24.06
C ARG A 358 5.57 -23.29 24.07
N VAL A 359 4.81 -23.03 23.02
CA VAL A 359 3.94 -21.87 22.93
C VAL A 359 2.70 -22.16 23.78
N GLU A 360 2.51 -21.39 24.83
CA GLU A 360 1.39 -21.51 25.75
C GLU A 360 0.62 -20.18 25.79
N VAL A 361 -0.67 -20.23 26.14
CA VAL A 361 -1.46 -19.03 26.37
C VAL A 361 -0.96 -18.38 27.66
N VAL A 362 -0.34 -17.21 27.53
CA VAL A 362 0.24 -16.44 28.64
C VAL A 362 -0.78 -15.48 29.23
N ASP A 363 -1.66 -14.92 28.40
CA ASP A 363 -2.71 -14.00 28.85
C ASP A 363 -4.00 -14.23 28.04
N ARG A 364 -5.14 -14.17 28.73
CA ARG A 364 -6.47 -14.30 28.13
C ARG A 364 -7.17 -12.96 27.91
N ASP A 365 -6.52 -11.85 28.27
CA ASP A 365 -7.04 -10.52 27.98
C ASP A 365 -7.05 -10.26 26.47
N TRP A 366 -8.22 -10.47 25.86
CA TRP A 366 -8.45 -10.25 24.44
C TRP A 366 -8.24 -8.79 24.01
N THR A 367 -8.39 -7.85 24.95
CA THR A 367 -8.18 -6.42 24.69
C THR A 367 -6.73 -6.14 24.32
N LYS A 368 -5.77 -6.82 24.96
CA LYS A 368 -4.34 -6.71 24.63
C LYS A 368 -4.04 -7.26 23.25
N VAL A 369 -4.62 -8.42 22.91
CA VAL A 369 -4.47 -9.04 21.58
C VAL A 369 -5.06 -8.12 20.50
N LYS A 370 -6.24 -7.57 20.75
CA LYS A 370 -6.89 -6.60 19.86
C LYS A 370 -6.03 -5.35 19.69
N ASN A 371 -5.53 -4.76 20.77
CA ASN A 371 -4.68 -3.56 20.69
C ASN A 371 -3.39 -3.83 19.90
N GLN A 372 -2.74 -4.97 20.13
CA GLN A 372 -1.55 -5.35 19.37
C GLN A 372 -1.86 -5.55 17.88
N LEU A 373 -3.00 -6.16 17.55
CA LEU A 373 -3.46 -6.30 16.17
C LEU A 373 -3.73 -4.94 15.52
N LEU A 374 -4.39 -4.02 16.23
CA LEU A 374 -4.66 -2.66 15.77
C LEU A 374 -3.36 -1.89 15.53
N THR A 375 -2.38 -1.97 16.44
CA THR A 375 -1.06 -1.36 16.27
C THR A 375 -0.35 -1.89 15.02
N ASN A 376 -0.35 -3.21 14.81
CA ASN A 376 0.29 -3.83 13.64
C ASN A 376 -0.34 -3.41 12.30
N LEU A 377 -1.64 -3.10 12.29
CA LEU A 377 -2.38 -2.68 11.11
C LEU A 377 -2.46 -1.16 10.95
N THR A 378 -2.06 -0.41 11.98
CA THR A 378 -2.03 1.05 11.94
C THR A 378 -1.13 1.50 10.79
N TRP A 379 -1.56 2.53 10.07
CA TRP A 379 -0.86 3.05 8.90
C TRP A 379 -0.65 2.00 7.78
N GLY A 380 -1.53 0.98 7.70
CA GLY A 380 -1.41 -0.10 6.71
C GLY A 380 -0.21 -1.01 6.95
N GLY A 381 0.25 -1.07 8.20
CA GLY A 381 1.44 -1.81 8.62
C GLY A 381 2.76 -1.14 8.27
N LEU A 382 2.74 0.08 7.71
CA LEU A 382 3.94 0.87 7.43
C LEU A 382 4.38 1.66 8.67
N PRO A 383 5.68 2.00 8.78
CA PRO A 383 6.15 2.94 9.78
C PRO A 383 5.65 4.36 9.49
N GLN A 384 5.39 5.12 10.54
CA GLN A 384 4.89 6.49 10.45
C GLN A 384 6.06 7.48 10.45
N ILE A 385 6.52 7.88 9.26
CA ILE A 385 7.62 8.85 9.12
C ILE A 385 7.05 10.22 8.78
N GLU A 386 7.30 11.19 9.65
CA GLU A 386 6.88 12.58 9.48
C GLU A 386 8.08 13.44 9.08
N LEU A 387 7.96 14.21 8.00
CA LEU A 387 8.84 15.33 7.73
C LEU A 387 8.40 16.50 8.61
N VAL A 388 9.22 16.80 9.62
CA VAL A 388 8.94 17.84 10.63
C VAL A 388 9.43 19.21 10.15
N ASP A 389 10.62 19.26 9.57
CA ASP A 389 11.24 20.49 9.09
C ASP A 389 12.04 20.22 7.81
N ALA A 390 12.06 21.20 6.89
CA ALA A 390 12.81 21.16 5.64
C ALA A 390 13.99 22.14 5.60
N ASP A 391 14.16 22.95 6.65
CA ASP A 391 15.30 23.86 6.82
C ASP A 391 15.85 23.73 8.25
N HIS A 392 16.16 22.49 8.63
CA HIS A 392 16.58 22.18 9.99
C HIS A 392 17.80 23.01 10.38
N GLU A 393 17.65 23.78 11.47
CA GLU A 393 18.66 24.70 12.00
C GLU A 393 19.19 25.74 10.98
N GLY A 394 18.40 26.06 9.95
CA GLY A 394 18.77 27.01 8.89
C GLY A 394 19.82 26.50 7.92
N ARG A 395 20.08 25.18 7.90
CA ARG A 395 21.07 24.55 7.01
C ARG A 395 20.48 23.98 5.72
N GLY A 396 19.16 24.05 5.54
CA GLY A 396 18.46 23.47 4.41
C GLY A 396 18.40 21.94 4.44
N GLU A 397 18.59 21.35 5.62
CA GLU A 397 18.56 19.91 5.86
C GLU A 397 17.13 19.45 6.17
N LEU A 398 16.76 18.23 5.76
CA LEU A 398 15.49 17.65 6.17
C LEU A 398 15.62 17.06 7.57
N TYR A 399 14.60 17.28 8.40
CA TYR A 399 14.45 16.63 9.68
C TYR A 399 13.17 15.79 9.70
N LEU A 400 13.38 14.49 9.70
CA LEU A 400 12.36 13.45 9.76
C LEU A 400 12.24 12.91 11.17
N ARG A 401 11.02 12.53 11.56
CA ARG A 401 10.75 11.86 12.83
C ARG A 401 9.92 10.61 12.60
N HIS A 402 10.39 9.50 13.12
CA HIS A 402 9.58 8.30 13.25
C HIS A 402 8.62 8.47 14.43
N ARG A 403 7.31 8.48 14.15
CA ARG A 403 6.25 8.41 15.16
C ARG A 403 6.16 6.97 15.66
N HIS A 404 7.01 6.65 16.63
CA HIS A 404 7.13 5.31 17.18
C HIS A 404 5.81 4.83 17.80
N ASP A 405 5.35 3.65 17.37
CA ASP A 405 4.11 3.02 17.83
C ASP A 405 4.37 1.67 18.54
N GLY A 406 5.57 1.49 19.08
CA GLY A 406 6.03 0.25 19.71
C GLY A 406 6.79 -0.68 18.76
N ARG A 407 6.97 -0.30 17.50
CA ARG A 407 7.70 -1.08 16.49
C ARG A 407 8.97 -0.36 16.07
N ASP A 408 10.11 -1.00 16.29
CA ASP A 408 11.41 -0.44 15.91
C ASP A 408 11.62 -0.51 14.39
N LEU A 409 12.38 0.45 13.85
CA LEU A 409 12.84 0.39 12.47
C LEU A 409 14.02 -0.56 12.36
N GLN A 410 14.11 -1.29 11.25
CA GLN A 410 15.37 -1.95 10.87
C GLN A 410 16.35 -0.87 10.42
N LEU A 411 17.34 -0.54 11.25
CA LEU A 411 18.25 0.58 11.02
C LEU A 411 18.99 0.47 9.68
N ASP A 412 19.41 -0.72 9.26
CA ASP A 412 20.06 -0.94 7.96
C ASP A 412 19.15 -0.59 6.77
N ALA A 413 17.85 -0.90 6.87
CA ALA A 413 16.88 -0.59 5.84
C ALA A 413 16.49 0.90 5.87
N ALA A 414 16.41 1.49 7.07
CA ALA A 414 16.17 2.91 7.26
C ALA A 414 17.32 3.73 6.67
N ALA A 415 18.58 3.36 6.94
CA ALA A 415 19.77 3.99 6.39
C ALA A 415 19.73 4.03 4.86
N LYS A 416 19.52 2.87 4.22
CA LYS A 416 19.38 2.80 2.75
C LYS A 416 18.24 3.67 2.22
N THR A 417 17.13 3.75 2.95
CA THR A 417 16.00 4.61 2.59
C THR A 417 16.40 6.09 2.65
N LEU A 418 17.15 6.51 3.67
CA LEU A 418 17.63 7.88 3.81
C LEU A 418 18.63 8.27 2.72
N GLU A 419 19.50 7.36 2.29
CA GLU A 419 20.38 7.59 1.13
C GLU A 419 19.56 7.95 -0.11
N GLN A 420 18.47 7.21 -0.37
CA GLN A 420 17.57 7.51 -1.50
C GLN A 420 16.86 8.85 -1.33
N VAL A 421 16.37 9.18 -0.12
CA VAL A 421 15.74 10.50 0.14
C VAL A 421 16.75 11.64 -0.07
N ARG A 422 17.99 11.47 0.40
CA ARG A 422 19.08 12.42 0.22
C ARG A 422 19.45 12.59 -1.24
N GLU A 423 19.39 11.54 -2.06
CA GLU A 423 19.63 11.64 -3.50
C GLU A 423 18.59 12.53 -4.21
N LEU A 424 17.31 12.49 -3.80
CA LEU A 424 16.31 13.45 -4.32
C LEU A 424 16.53 14.85 -3.76
N TRP A 425 16.84 14.98 -2.47
CA TRP A 425 16.93 16.27 -1.78
C TRP A 425 18.24 17.02 -2.05
N LYS A 426 19.32 16.30 -2.37
CA LYS A 426 20.70 16.77 -2.59
C LYS A 426 21.39 17.43 -1.40
N ARG A 427 20.78 17.38 -0.21
CA ARG A 427 21.33 17.91 1.05
C ARG A 427 21.13 16.88 2.17
N PRO A 428 21.79 17.04 3.32
CA PRO A 428 21.67 16.08 4.41
C PRO A 428 20.23 15.87 4.88
N VAL A 429 19.95 14.64 5.30
CA VAL A 429 18.65 14.19 5.78
C VAL A 429 18.84 13.51 7.13
N ASN A 430 18.14 14.01 8.13
CA ASN A 430 18.20 13.54 9.51
C ASN A 430 16.91 12.77 9.84
N LEU A 431 17.01 11.62 10.51
CA LEU A 431 15.86 10.84 11.00
C LEU A 431 16.04 10.52 12.48
N LEU A 432 15.14 11.06 13.30
CA LEU A 432 15.01 10.67 14.69
C LEU A 432 14.09 9.44 14.80
N THR A 433 14.56 8.39 15.45
CA THR A 433 13.80 7.17 15.77
C THR A 433 14.19 6.64 17.16
N GLN A 434 13.55 5.56 17.58
CA GLN A 434 13.89 4.79 18.77
C GLN A 434 14.16 3.33 18.37
N GLU A 435 15.08 2.68 19.07
CA GLU A 435 15.38 1.24 18.98
C GLU A 435 15.58 0.70 20.40
N GLU A 436 14.85 -0.36 20.77
CA GLU A 436 14.91 -0.98 22.11
C GLU A 436 14.76 0.00 23.29
N GLY A 437 14.01 1.09 23.09
CA GLY A 437 13.83 2.12 24.10
C GLY A 437 14.85 3.27 24.05
N GLN A 438 15.94 3.15 23.29
CA GLN A 438 16.96 4.19 23.14
C GLN A 438 16.71 5.07 21.91
N GLY A 439 16.82 6.38 22.06
CA GLY A 439 16.76 7.32 20.94
C GLY A 439 17.95 7.13 19.98
N ARG A 440 17.68 7.13 18.68
CA ARG A 440 18.67 7.02 17.61
C ARG A 440 18.45 8.14 16.60
N LEU A 441 19.52 8.86 16.27
CA LEU A 441 19.53 9.86 15.19
C LEU A 441 20.36 9.32 14.03
N LEU A 442 19.72 9.14 12.88
CA LEU A 442 20.40 8.75 11.64
C LEU A 442 20.61 10.01 10.79
N CYS A 443 21.86 10.29 10.43
CA CYS A 443 22.21 11.42 9.57
C CYS A 443 22.79 10.88 8.26
N ALA A 444 22.10 11.14 7.15
CA ALA A 444 22.55 10.79 5.80
C ALA A 444 23.14 12.01 5.12
N ASP A 445 24.43 11.96 4.79
CA ASP A 445 25.20 13.02 4.13
C ASP A 445 25.95 12.51 2.88
N GLU A 446 27.01 13.19 2.45
CA GLU A 446 27.84 12.77 1.30
C GLU A 446 28.73 11.56 1.59
N ASP A 447 29.10 11.35 2.85
CA ASP A 447 30.04 10.31 3.28
C ASP A 447 29.32 9.01 3.69
N GLY A 448 28.00 9.06 3.86
CA GLY A 448 27.12 7.92 4.09
C GLY A 448 26.06 8.20 5.14
N VAL A 449 25.62 7.14 5.84
CA VAL A 449 24.68 7.26 6.96
C VAL A 449 25.42 6.98 8.27
N GLN A 450 25.40 7.96 9.17
CA GLN A 450 25.92 7.84 10.53
C GLN A 450 24.76 7.69 11.52
N VAL A 451 24.96 6.90 12.57
CA VAL A 451 23.95 6.67 13.62
C VAL A 451 24.51 7.15 14.95
N TYR A 452 23.78 8.05 15.61
CA TYR A 452 24.13 8.60 16.91
C TYR A 452 23.10 8.16 17.97
N GLU A 453 23.58 7.97 19.20
CA GLU A 453 22.71 7.81 20.36
C GLU A 453 22.20 9.16 20.83
N THR A 454 20.90 9.20 21.10
CA THR A 454 20.17 10.38 21.55
C THR A 454 19.17 9.96 22.63
N ASP A 455 18.71 10.90 23.44
CA ASP A 455 17.50 10.76 24.24
C ASP A 455 16.28 10.64 23.32
N GLU A 456 15.12 10.24 23.87
CA GLU A 456 13.90 9.99 23.09
C GLU A 456 13.41 11.22 22.29
N ASP A 457 13.73 12.44 22.75
CA ASP A 457 13.36 13.70 22.10
C ASP A 457 14.41 14.19 21.08
N GLY A 458 15.55 13.49 20.97
CA GLY A 458 16.65 13.84 20.10
C GLY A 458 17.75 14.69 20.76
N SER A 459 17.71 14.96 22.07
CA SER A 459 18.88 15.52 22.75
C SER A 459 20.04 14.52 22.82
N VAL A 460 21.28 15.02 22.83
CA VAL A 460 22.43 14.14 23.08
C VAL A 460 22.43 13.81 24.58
N PRO A 461 22.58 12.52 24.98
CA PRO A 461 22.58 12.17 26.39
C PRO A 461 23.70 12.94 27.07
N ALA A 462 23.41 13.59 28.19
CA ALA A 462 24.43 14.25 28.98
C ALA A 462 25.54 13.24 29.28
N ARG A 463 26.75 13.46 28.75
CA ARG A 463 27.92 12.71 29.20
C ARG A 463 28.11 13.07 30.66
N ASP A 464 28.02 12.09 31.55
CA ASP A 464 28.46 12.25 32.93
C ASP A 464 29.92 12.74 32.89
N GLU A 465 30.15 13.99 33.29
CA GLU A 465 31.48 14.62 33.37
C GLU A 465 32.38 13.96 34.44
N ASP A 466 31.90 12.92 35.13
CA ASP A 466 32.59 12.26 36.25
C ASP A 466 33.67 11.24 35.83
N ASP A 467 33.77 10.85 34.55
CA ASP A 467 34.77 9.84 34.10
C ASP A 467 36.11 10.45 33.62
N ASP A 468 36.18 11.79 33.45
CA ASP A 468 37.41 12.49 33.08
C ASP A 468 38.29 12.85 34.29
N ASP A 469 37.71 12.94 35.49
CA ASP A 469 38.47 13.16 36.73
C ASP A 469 39.13 11.87 37.26
N ALA A 470 38.59 10.69 36.92
CA ALA A 470 39.20 9.40 37.26
C ALA A 470 40.48 9.11 36.44
N ARG A 471 40.62 9.69 35.24
CA ARG A 471 41.80 9.51 34.37
C ARG A 471 42.90 10.56 34.59
N ARG A 472 42.62 11.63 35.35
CA ARG A 472 43.63 12.62 35.77
C ARG A 472 44.26 12.32 37.14
N ALA A 473 43.80 11.26 37.81
CA ALA A 473 44.28 10.84 39.14
C ALA A 473 44.90 9.43 39.16
N SER A 474 45.31 8.87 38.02
CA SER A 474 46.01 7.57 37.92
C SER A 474 47.39 7.68 37.29
#